data_AF-A0A261R1K7-F1
#
_entry.id   AF-A0A261R1K7-F1
#
_cell.length_a   1.000
_cell.length_b   1.000
_cell.length_c   1.000
_cell.angle_alpha   90.00
_cell.angle_beta   90.00
_cell.angle_gamma   90.00
#
_symmetry.space_group_name_H-M   'P 1'
#
loop_
_entity.id
_entity.type
_entity.pdbx_description
1 polymer ?
#
loop_
_entity_poly.entity_id
_entity_poly.type
_entity_poly.pdbx_seq_one_letter_code
_entity_poly.pdbx_strand_id
1 'polypeptide(L)'
;MTVATHQARRAGRGSRRLAAAGLLALGLACVRADAANGGASGLHDNFFWLGQFNKASIVMTTEQGILPPDIAQKTARAVAQVIAEGDKPGGKRPGDYLQLEPLITKIAGADATRMHSGRSRQDILATTRRVMLRDRLLDLYEALNQAHASVNALAEKYADAIVPAYTNGVQAQPTTYGHYLLAFSNVLDRDAARLRQVYARVNLSPMGAAALGTSSFPIDRKRLADLLGFDGVVDNSYDAAQFSQIDIGAEAASLASTMALSVGAFVQDIHTQYHQPKPWLMLTEGKLTGTSSIMPQKRNPYALNDVRLAASETVGDAMAALVVAHNVTPGMPDYKRGQAQDAVDSATDMYLKLDEMLGGLVLNRERALAEVDADYSTTTELADVLQRDANVPFRIGHHFASELVSYGRQNNLKPADIPYAEAQRIYAASGKANGVDNAKLPLDEARFRQVLTAQNMIASSKGQGGPQPAEVARMLADAKQRLSVDMTWVQSTRDRLTTAQDNLDRAFDAVANPPAKK
;
A
#
# COMPACT_ATOMS: atom_id res chain seq x y z
N MET A 1 -10.38 -40.68 39.43
CA MET A 1 -10.22 -39.88 40.66
C MET A 1 -10.20 -38.41 40.26
N THR A 2 -11.37 -37.77 40.19
CA THR A 2 -11.91 -36.78 41.16
C THR A 2 -11.21 -35.41 41.00
N VAL A 3 -11.84 -34.44 40.31
CA VAL A 3 -12.48 -33.22 40.89
C VAL A 3 -11.43 -32.11 41.13
N ALA A 4 -11.59 -30.82 40.87
CA ALA A 4 -12.60 -29.99 40.23
C ALA A 4 -12.04 -28.56 40.11
N THR A 5 -12.72 -27.77 39.28
CA THR A 5 -12.85 -26.31 39.28
C THR A 5 -12.74 -25.60 40.65
N HIS A 6 -12.09 -24.42 40.72
CA HIS A 6 -12.80 -23.15 40.98
C HIS A 6 -11.92 -21.88 40.92
N GLN A 7 -12.59 -20.83 40.45
CA GLN A 7 -12.28 -19.40 40.42
C GLN A 7 -11.75 -18.78 41.74
N ALA A 8 -11.00 -17.68 41.61
CA ALA A 8 -11.06 -16.56 42.55
C ALA A 8 -10.83 -15.20 41.85
N ARG A 9 -11.80 -14.30 42.00
CA ARG A 9 -11.80 -12.86 41.66
C ARG A 9 -11.10 -12.03 42.75
N ARG A 10 -10.50 -10.88 42.38
CA ARG A 10 -10.62 -9.52 42.99
C ARG A 10 -9.49 -8.63 42.43
N ALA A 11 -9.77 -7.59 41.64
CA ALA A 11 -10.24 -6.25 41.99
C ALA A 11 -9.23 -5.40 42.78
N GLY A 12 -8.74 -4.33 42.15
CA GLY A 12 -7.93 -3.27 42.79
C GLY A 12 -7.76 -2.05 41.88
N ARG A 13 -8.67 -1.06 42.02
CA ARG A 13 -8.56 0.29 41.45
C ARG A 13 -7.49 1.07 42.24
N GLY A 14 -6.66 1.83 41.54
CA GLY A 14 -5.73 2.79 42.13
C GLY A 14 -5.50 3.97 41.20
N SER A 15 -6.27 5.03 41.39
CA SER A 15 -6.16 6.33 40.72
C SER A 15 -4.98 7.14 41.26
N ARG A 16 -4.16 7.75 40.39
CA ARG A 16 -3.46 9.01 40.68
C ARG A 16 -3.37 9.88 39.43
N ARG A 17 -3.98 11.07 39.53
CA ARG A 17 -3.81 12.22 38.65
C ARG A 17 -2.48 12.90 38.95
N LEU A 18 -1.81 13.43 37.94
CA LEU A 18 -0.99 14.64 38.03
C LEU A 18 -0.94 15.32 36.64
N ALA A 19 -1.23 16.62 36.67
CA ALA A 19 -1.33 17.59 35.58
C ALA A 19 0.05 17.80 34.89
N ALA A 20 0.14 17.83 33.56
CA ALA A 20 -0.13 18.93 32.61
C ALA A 20 1.02 19.96 32.46
N ALA A 21 1.71 19.87 31.33
CA ALA A 21 2.36 20.93 30.54
C ALA A 21 2.76 20.24 29.21
N GLY A 22 2.40 20.65 27.99
CA GLY A 22 2.00 21.95 27.48
C GLY A 22 2.91 22.25 26.27
N LEU A 23 2.62 21.68 25.10
CA LEU A 23 3.21 22.08 23.81
C LEU A 23 2.27 21.68 22.66
N LEU A 24 1.80 22.69 21.93
CA LEU A 24 0.95 22.59 20.76
C LEU A 24 1.67 21.84 19.62
N ALA A 25 1.04 20.80 19.09
CA ALA A 25 1.24 20.34 17.72
C ALA A 25 -0.14 19.93 17.15
N LEU A 26 -0.53 20.56 16.05
CA LEU A 26 -1.80 20.34 15.38
C LEU A 26 -1.87 18.92 14.76
N GLY A 27 -2.89 18.17 15.19
CA GLY A 27 -3.78 17.36 14.36
C GLY A 27 -3.22 16.40 13.31
N LEU A 28 -3.01 15.15 13.69
CA LEU A 28 -3.46 13.98 12.93
C LEU A 28 -3.87 12.91 13.96
N ALA A 29 -5.17 12.69 14.12
CA ALA A 29 -5.69 11.65 15.00
C ALA A 29 -5.46 10.29 14.33
N CYS A 30 -4.52 9.51 14.87
CA CYS A 30 -4.34 8.10 14.53
C CYS A 30 -5.65 7.34 14.74
N VAL A 31 -6.20 6.78 13.66
CA VAL A 31 -7.22 5.74 13.73
C VAL A 31 -6.52 4.47 14.22
N ARG A 32 -6.64 4.18 15.51
CA ARG A 32 -6.34 2.84 16.03
C ARG A 32 -7.50 1.93 15.65
N ALA A 33 -7.20 0.91 14.85
CA ALA A 33 -8.05 -0.26 14.71
C ALA A 33 -7.99 -1.08 16.02
N ASP A 34 -8.87 -0.77 16.97
CA ASP A 34 -9.13 -1.65 18.11
C ASP A 34 -10.14 -2.73 17.67
N ALA A 35 -9.60 -3.87 17.23
CA ALA A 35 -10.32 -5.11 17.07
C ALA A 35 -10.59 -5.75 18.44
N ALA A 36 -11.54 -5.22 19.22
CA ALA A 36 -12.29 -5.96 20.24
C ALA A 36 -13.33 -5.06 20.95
N ASN A 37 -14.59 -5.50 20.89
CA ASN A 37 -15.77 -5.04 21.65
C ASN A 37 -16.45 -3.71 21.27
N GLY A 38 -17.53 -3.83 20.48
CA GLY A 38 -18.84 -3.33 20.94
C GLY A 38 -19.38 -2.06 20.31
N GLY A 39 -19.77 -2.12 19.03
CA GLY A 39 -20.66 -1.16 18.38
C GLY A 39 -20.99 -1.60 16.96
N ALA A 40 -22.24 -1.99 16.70
CA ALA A 40 -22.69 -2.51 15.40
C ALA A 40 -22.91 -1.42 14.33
N SER A 41 -21.94 -0.50 14.15
CA SER A 41 -21.93 0.45 13.03
C SER A 41 -20.52 0.56 12.45
N GLY A 42 -20.28 -0.08 11.31
CA GLY A 42 -18.98 0.00 10.60
C GLY A 42 -18.63 -1.20 9.71
N LEU A 43 -19.36 -2.32 9.78
CA LEU A 43 -19.09 -3.49 8.95
C LEU A 43 -20.02 -3.53 7.73
N HIS A 44 -19.47 -3.27 6.54
CA HIS A 44 -20.12 -3.60 5.25
C HIS A 44 -20.02 -5.11 4.97
N ASP A 45 -20.62 -5.91 5.86
CA ASP A 45 -20.68 -7.37 5.73
C ASP A 45 -21.68 -7.82 4.65
N ASN A 46 -21.77 -9.13 4.41
CA ASN A 46 -22.70 -9.68 3.42
C ASN A 46 -24.16 -9.28 3.70
N PHE A 47 -24.57 -9.20 4.97
CA PHE A 47 -25.93 -8.80 5.34
C PHE A 47 -26.23 -7.36 4.96
N PHE A 48 -25.30 -6.45 5.26
CA PHE A 48 -25.40 -5.04 4.85
C PHE A 48 -25.65 -4.93 3.34
N TRP A 49 -24.80 -5.55 2.52
CA TRP A 49 -24.91 -5.47 1.06
C TRP A 49 -26.18 -6.12 0.51
N LEU A 50 -26.59 -7.26 1.05
CA LEU A 50 -27.87 -7.88 0.67
C LEU A 50 -29.06 -6.96 0.98
N GLY A 51 -28.99 -6.21 2.09
CA GLY A 51 -29.94 -5.14 2.42
C GLY A 51 -29.97 -4.07 1.32
N GLN A 52 -28.81 -3.53 0.94
CA GLN A 52 -28.71 -2.52 -0.13
C GLN A 52 -29.23 -3.03 -1.48
N PHE A 53 -28.93 -4.27 -1.84
CA PHE A 53 -29.42 -4.86 -3.09
C PHE A 53 -30.93 -5.02 -3.09
N ASN A 54 -31.54 -5.34 -1.94
CA ASN A 54 -32.99 -5.38 -1.83
C ASN A 54 -33.61 -3.99 -1.90
N LYS A 55 -33.01 -2.98 -1.28
CA LYS A 55 -33.45 -1.58 -1.43
C LYS A 55 -33.43 -1.17 -2.91
N ALA A 56 -32.29 -1.37 -3.59
CA ALA A 56 -32.11 -0.99 -4.98
C ALA A 56 -33.07 -1.75 -5.91
N SER A 57 -33.26 -3.06 -5.68
CA SER A 57 -34.21 -3.87 -6.44
C SER A 57 -35.64 -3.38 -6.27
N ILE A 58 -36.06 -3.05 -5.04
CA ILE A 58 -37.42 -2.55 -4.78
C ILE A 58 -37.65 -1.20 -5.49
N VAL A 59 -36.70 -0.27 -5.41
CA VAL A 59 -36.77 1.01 -6.11
C VAL A 59 -36.93 0.78 -7.62
N MET A 60 -35.99 0.05 -8.24
CA MET A 60 -36.00 -0.19 -9.68
C MET A 60 -37.24 -0.95 -10.15
N THR A 61 -37.65 -2.02 -9.45
CA THR A 61 -38.84 -2.79 -9.83
C THR A 61 -40.14 -2.00 -9.67
N THR A 62 -40.19 -1.04 -8.74
CA THR A 62 -41.32 -0.12 -8.61
C THR A 62 -41.34 0.89 -9.76
N GLU A 63 -40.17 1.46 -10.11
CA GLU A 63 -40.02 2.39 -11.23
C GLU A 63 -40.39 1.74 -12.58
N GLN A 64 -40.08 0.45 -12.76
CA GLN A 64 -40.42 -0.33 -13.96
C GLN A 64 -41.84 -0.92 -13.95
N GLY A 65 -42.63 -0.66 -12.90
CA GLY A 65 -44.00 -1.20 -12.77
C GLY A 65 -44.10 -2.71 -12.58
N ILE A 66 -42.99 -3.38 -12.24
CA ILE A 66 -42.94 -4.82 -11.95
C ILE A 66 -43.57 -5.10 -10.58
N LEU A 67 -43.30 -4.22 -9.61
CA LEU A 67 -43.93 -4.24 -8.29
C LEU A 67 -45.08 -3.22 -8.25
N PRO A 68 -46.34 -3.66 -8.01
CA PRO A 68 -47.44 -2.75 -7.72
C PRO A 68 -47.13 -1.86 -6.50
N PRO A 69 -47.53 -0.57 -6.49
CA PRO A 69 -47.14 0.37 -5.43
C PRO A 69 -47.48 -0.05 -3.99
N ASP A 70 -48.62 -0.71 -3.79
CA ASP A 70 -49.06 -1.20 -2.48
C ASP A 70 -48.19 -2.38 -1.99
N ILE A 71 -47.83 -3.29 -2.90
CA ILE A 71 -46.91 -4.40 -2.63
C ILE A 71 -45.49 -3.86 -2.39
N ALA A 72 -45.05 -2.87 -3.19
CA ALA A 72 -43.75 -2.22 -3.05
C ALA A 72 -43.60 -1.58 -1.67
N GLN A 73 -44.57 -0.79 -1.23
CA GLN A 73 -44.57 -0.14 0.08
C GLN A 73 -44.47 -1.16 1.22
N LYS A 74 -45.30 -2.21 1.17
CA LYS A 74 -45.31 -3.27 2.19
C LYS A 74 -43.97 -4.01 2.24
N THR A 75 -43.40 -4.32 1.08
CA THR A 75 -42.13 -5.03 0.95
C THR A 75 -40.95 -4.18 1.42
N ALA A 76 -40.92 -2.89 1.07
CA ALA A 76 -39.91 -1.94 1.52
C ALA A 76 -39.91 -1.82 3.05
N ARG A 77 -41.08 -1.69 3.68
CA ARG A 77 -41.20 -1.65 5.15
C ARG A 77 -40.69 -2.93 5.81
N ALA A 78 -40.97 -4.09 5.23
CA ALA A 78 -40.44 -5.36 5.74
C ALA A 78 -38.91 -5.46 5.61
N VAL A 79 -38.34 -5.04 4.48
CA VAL A 79 -36.88 -4.97 4.30
C VAL A 79 -36.25 -4.03 5.33
N ALA A 80 -36.81 -2.83 5.51
CA ALA A 80 -36.33 -1.88 6.52
C ALA A 80 -36.39 -2.47 7.94
N GLN A 81 -37.47 -3.17 8.27
CA GLN A 81 -37.61 -3.84 9.56
C GLN A 81 -36.56 -4.95 9.75
N VAL A 82 -36.33 -5.80 8.75
CA VAL A 82 -35.33 -6.88 8.83
C VAL A 82 -33.93 -6.30 9.02
N ILE A 83 -33.59 -5.23 8.30
CA ILE A 83 -32.30 -4.53 8.46
C ILE A 83 -32.17 -3.99 9.89
N ALA A 84 -33.17 -3.24 10.37
CA ALA A 84 -33.16 -2.68 11.72
C ALA A 84 -33.13 -3.74 12.82
N GLU A 85 -33.71 -4.92 12.61
CA GLU A 85 -33.61 -6.07 13.53
C GLU A 85 -32.23 -6.72 13.51
N GLY A 86 -31.61 -6.82 12.32
CA GLY A 86 -30.26 -7.34 12.15
C GLY A 86 -29.15 -6.43 12.70
N ASP A 87 -29.41 -5.13 12.80
CA ASP A 87 -28.46 -4.14 13.36
C ASP A 87 -28.50 -4.07 14.90
N LYS A 88 -29.51 -4.68 15.54
CA LYS A 88 -29.56 -4.79 17.00
C LYS A 88 -28.49 -5.76 17.52
N PRO A 89 -27.97 -5.58 18.75
CA PRO A 89 -27.08 -6.54 19.37
C PRO A 89 -27.68 -7.96 19.39
N GLY A 90 -26.98 -8.94 18.82
CA GLY A 90 -27.46 -10.32 18.68
C GLY A 90 -28.49 -10.54 17.57
N GLY A 91 -28.73 -9.53 16.73
CA GLY A 91 -29.62 -9.60 15.58
C GLY A 91 -29.19 -10.67 14.56
N LYS A 92 -30.16 -11.26 13.87
CA LYS A 92 -29.89 -12.28 12.84
C LYS A 92 -29.43 -11.59 11.55
N ARG A 93 -28.15 -11.79 11.19
CA ARG A 93 -27.51 -11.20 10.00
C ARG A 93 -27.10 -12.26 8.97
N PRO A 94 -28.04 -12.84 8.20
CA PRO A 94 -27.71 -13.86 7.21
C PRO A 94 -26.82 -13.31 6.09
N GLY A 95 -25.81 -14.09 5.67
CA GLY A 95 -24.94 -13.78 4.55
C GLY A 95 -25.37 -14.39 3.21
N ASP A 96 -26.46 -15.18 3.19
CA ASP A 96 -27.04 -15.77 1.97
C ASP A 96 -28.47 -15.23 1.78
N TYR A 97 -28.79 -14.85 0.54
CA TYR A 97 -30.11 -14.41 0.15
C TYR A 97 -31.22 -15.42 0.53
N LEU A 98 -30.97 -16.73 0.43
CA LEU A 98 -31.96 -17.76 0.80
C LEU A 98 -32.27 -17.81 2.30
N GLN A 99 -31.40 -17.23 3.13
CA GLN A 99 -31.63 -17.11 4.56
C GLN A 99 -32.25 -15.76 4.93
N LEU A 100 -32.04 -14.73 4.09
CA LEU A 100 -32.59 -13.39 4.25
C LEU A 100 -34.04 -13.28 3.79
N GLU A 101 -34.37 -13.80 2.59
CA GLU A 101 -35.72 -13.71 2.02
C GLU A 101 -36.81 -14.27 2.95
N PRO A 102 -36.64 -15.42 3.63
CA PRO A 102 -37.63 -15.92 4.58
C PRO A 102 -37.94 -14.96 5.74
N LEU A 103 -36.98 -14.11 6.14
CA LEU A 103 -37.22 -13.10 7.18
C LEU A 103 -38.16 -12.00 6.67
N ILE A 104 -38.01 -11.62 5.40
CA ILE A 104 -38.81 -10.59 4.75
C ILE A 104 -40.23 -11.12 4.46
N THR A 105 -40.35 -12.34 3.92
CA THR A 105 -41.65 -12.94 3.59
C THR A 105 -42.47 -13.28 4.84
N LYS A 106 -41.83 -13.57 5.98
CA LYS A 106 -42.51 -13.71 7.26
C LYS A 106 -43.28 -12.44 7.67
N ILE A 107 -42.81 -11.26 7.26
CA ILE A 107 -43.41 -9.96 7.61
C ILE A 107 -44.39 -9.51 6.52
N ALA A 108 -43.98 -9.53 5.25
CA ALA A 108 -44.75 -8.98 4.14
C ALA A 108 -45.61 -9.99 3.37
N GLY A 109 -45.44 -11.30 3.61
CA GLY A 109 -46.12 -12.37 2.88
C GLY A 109 -45.41 -12.75 1.58
N ALA A 110 -45.98 -13.73 0.86
CA ALA A 110 -45.36 -14.31 -0.33
C ALA A 110 -45.18 -13.32 -1.50
N ASP A 111 -46.06 -12.32 -1.64
CA ASP A 111 -45.93 -11.29 -2.68
C ASP A 111 -44.65 -10.45 -2.58
N ALA A 112 -44.02 -10.39 -1.40
CA ALA A 112 -42.73 -9.73 -1.20
C ALA A 112 -41.61 -10.33 -2.08
N THR A 113 -41.73 -11.62 -2.44
CA THR A 113 -40.75 -12.31 -3.31
C THR A 113 -40.65 -11.72 -4.71
N ARG A 114 -41.65 -10.93 -5.16
CA ARG A 114 -41.58 -10.19 -6.42
C ARG A 114 -40.37 -9.25 -6.48
N MET A 115 -39.83 -8.80 -5.35
CA MET A 115 -38.58 -8.00 -5.33
C MET A 115 -37.37 -8.77 -5.90
N HIS A 116 -37.48 -10.10 -6.07
CA HIS A 116 -36.48 -10.95 -6.70
C HIS A 116 -36.65 -11.06 -8.22
N SER A 117 -37.72 -10.49 -8.80
CA SER A 117 -37.94 -10.51 -10.25
C SER A 117 -36.73 -9.97 -11.01
N GLY A 118 -36.23 -10.80 -11.93
CA GLY A 118 -35.07 -10.49 -12.75
C GLY A 118 -33.71 -10.50 -12.05
N ARG A 119 -33.64 -11.06 -10.83
CA ARG A 119 -32.39 -11.33 -10.11
C ARG A 119 -32.17 -12.84 -9.93
N SER A 120 -30.96 -13.20 -9.54
CA SER A 120 -30.56 -14.55 -9.15
C SER A 120 -29.62 -14.49 -7.96
N ARG A 121 -29.32 -15.64 -7.34
CA ARG A 121 -28.18 -15.72 -6.41
C ARG A 121 -26.85 -15.50 -7.13
N GLN A 122 -26.77 -15.76 -8.44
CA GLN A 122 -25.54 -15.63 -9.21
C GLN A 122 -25.09 -14.17 -9.39
N ASP A 123 -25.96 -13.30 -9.89
CA ASP A 123 -25.66 -11.87 -10.02
C ASP A 123 -25.61 -11.15 -8.68
N ILE A 124 -26.42 -11.56 -7.69
CA ILE A 124 -26.28 -11.08 -6.31
C ILE A 124 -24.89 -11.40 -5.77
N LEU A 125 -24.43 -12.67 -5.84
CA LEU A 125 -23.10 -13.05 -5.35
C LEU A 125 -22.00 -12.33 -6.11
N ALA A 126 -22.09 -12.25 -7.44
CA ALA A 126 -21.15 -11.51 -8.27
C ALA A 126 -21.07 -10.03 -7.83
N THR A 127 -22.21 -9.39 -7.60
CA THR A 127 -22.29 -8.00 -7.13
C THR A 127 -21.71 -7.85 -5.73
N THR A 128 -22.02 -8.76 -4.79
CA THR A 128 -21.40 -8.79 -3.46
C THR A 128 -19.89 -8.80 -3.54
N ARG A 129 -19.31 -9.63 -4.42
CA ARG A 129 -17.85 -9.71 -4.58
C ARG A 129 -17.26 -8.42 -5.13
N ARG A 130 -17.94 -7.75 -6.06
CA ARG A 130 -17.49 -6.45 -6.58
C ARG A 130 -17.50 -5.36 -5.51
N VAL A 131 -18.60 -5.20 -4.77
CA VAL A 131 -18.66 -4.16 -3.72
C VAL A 131 -17.69 -4.43 -2.57
N MET A 132 -17.53 -5.70 -2.16
CA MET A 132 -16.57 -6.07 -1.11
C MET A 132 -15.12 -5.84 -1.55
N LEU A 133 -14.79 -6.14 -2.80
CA LEU A 133 -13.45 -5.91 -3.34
C LEU A 133 -13.20 -4.41 -3.58
N ARG A 134 -14.22 -3.66 -4.04
CA ARG A 134 -14.18 -2.21 -4.22
C ARG A 134 -13.81 -1.50 -2.92
N ASP A 135 -14.51 -1.81 -1.83
CA ASP A 135 -14.27 -1.18 -0.54
C ASP A 135 -12.85 -1.48 -0.03
N ARG A 136 -12.41 -2.74 -0.14
CA ARG A 136 -11.06 -3.17 0.25
C ARG A 136 -9.95 -2.55 -0.59
N LEU A 137 -10.17 -2.38 -1.89
CA LEU A 137 -9.20 -1.69 -2.75
C LEU A 137 -9.04 -0.23 -2.34
N LEU A 138 -10.12 0.43 -1.89
CA LEU A 138 -10.03 1.79 -1.37
C LEU A 138 -9.33 1.80 0.00
N ASP A 139 -9.59 0.84 0.89
CA ASP A 139 -8.86 0.70 2.17
C ASP A 139 -7.36 0.49 1.94
N LEU A 140 -7.00 -0.41 1.01
CA LEU A 140 -5.62 -0.64 0.57
C LEU A 140 -4.98 0.64 0.03
N TYR A 141 -5.72 1.42 -0.76
CA TYR A 141 -5.21 2.65 -1.32
C TYR A 141 -4.98 3.72 -0.23
N GLU A 142 -5.86 3.82 0.76
CA GLU A 142 -5.66 4.70 1.91
C GLU A 142 -4.42 4.29 2.72
N ALA A 143 -4.23 3.00 2.98
CA ALA A 143 -3.05 2.48 3.66
C ALA A 143 -1.75 2.73 2.87
N LEU A 144 -1.78 2.53 1.55
CA LEU A 144 -0.66 2.88 0.66
C LEU A 144 -0.33 4.37 0.75
N ASN A 145 -1.33 5.24 0.69
CA ASN A 145 -1.12 6.70 0.74
C ASN A 145 -0.53 7.15 2.09
N GLN A 146 -0.90 6.50 3.19
CA GLN A 146 -0.31 6.74 4.52
C GLN A 146 1.19 6.38 4.52
N ALA A 147 1.53 5.16 4.11
CA ALA A 147 2.92 4.74 4.02
C ALA A 147 3.73 5.61 3.05
N HIS A 148 3.15 6.02 1.92
CA HIS A 148 3.77 6.90 0.94
C HIS A 148 4.05 8.30 1.50
N ALA A 149 3.14 8.85 2.29
CA ALA A 149 3.36 10.09 3.03
C ALA A 149 4.55 9.96 3.97
N SER A 150 4.65 8.84 4.71
CA SER A 150 5.77 8.56 5.62
C SER A 150 7.11 8.40 4.89
N VAL A 151 7.13 7.74 3.72
CA VAL A 151 8.33 7.68 2.85
C VAL A 151 8.75 9.09 2.42
N ASN A 152 7.81 9.92 1.94
CA ASN A 152 8.12 11.28 1.50
C ASN A 152 8.60 12.16 2.65
N ALA A 153 8.04 12.01 3.86
CA ALA A 153 8.47 12.72 5.06
C ALA A 153 9.89 12.33 5.48
N LEU A 154 10.25 11.04 5.43
CA LEU A 154 11.62 10.58 5.66
C LEU A 154 12.57 11.07 4.58
N ALA A 155 12.13 11.08 3.32
CA ALA A 155 12.93 11.57 2.20
C ALA A 155 13.28 13.06 2.38
N GLU A 156 12.32 13.87 2.85
CA GLU A 156 12.53 15.26 3.20
C GLU A 156 13.47 15.42 4.40
N LYS A 157 13.23 14.67 5.49
CA LYS A 157 14.06 14.70 6.71
C LYS A 157 15.53 14.37 6.44
N TYR A 158 15.78 13.45 5.51
CA TYR A 158 17.12 12.96 5.18
C TYR A 158 17.54 13.29 3.73
N ALA A 159 17.02 14.40 3.18
CA ALA A 159 17.22 14.81 1.78
C ALA A 159 18.69 14.84 1.35
N ASP A 160 19.55 15.32 2.23
CA ASP A 160 20.98 15.53 2.03
C ASP A 160 21.85 14.55 2.85
N ALA A 161 21.25 13.53 3.48
CA ALA A 161 21.99 12.58 4.30
C ALA A 161 22.81 11.63 3.41
N ILE A 162 24.12 11.78 3.36
CA ILE A 162 24.99 10.95 2.53
C ILE A 162 25.02 9.51 3.07
N VAL A 163 24.74 8.54 2.21
CA VAL A 163 24.72 7.11 2.51
C VAL A 163 25.46 6.32 1.42
N PRO A 164 26.01 5.14 1.75
CA PRO A 164 26.53 4.23 0.74
C PRO A 164 25.38 3.65 -0.10
N ALA A 165 25.55 3.57 -1.43
CA ALA A 165 24.70 2.77 -2.30
C ALA A 165 25.44 1.52 -2.75
N TYR A 166 24.72 0.41 -2.92
CA TYR A 166 25.31 -0.89 -3.24
C TYR A 166 24.76 -1.46 -4.53
N THR A 167 25.62 -2.18 -5.25
CA THR A 167 25.23 -3.07 -6.33
C THR A 167 25.93 -4.41 -6.11
N ASN A 168 25.21 -5.52 -6.27
CA ASN A 168 25.76 -6.86 -5.98
C ASN A 168 26.33 -6.99 -4.54
N GLY A 169 25.80 -6.24 -3.58
CA GLY A 169 26.29 -6.23 -2.19
C GLY A 169 27.62 -5.51 -1.98
N VAL A 170 28.15 -4.83 -3.00
CA VAL A 170 29.39 -4.05 -2.95
C VAL A 170 29.07 -2.58 -3.10
N GLN A 171 29.73 -1.73 -2.32
CA GLN A 171 29.54 -0.30 -2.41
C GLN A 171 29.91 0.21 -3.80
N ALA A 172 28.96 0.88 -4.45
CA ALA A 172 29.11 1.41 -5.80
C ALA A 172 29.49 2.89 -5.76
N GLN A 173 28.57 3.74 -5.30
CA GLN A 173 28.74 5.20 -5.23
C GLN A 173 28.04 5.74 -3.98
N PRO A 174 28.44 6.91 -3.47
CA PRO A 174 27.63 7.63 -2.51
C PRO A 174 26.34 8.17 -3.15
N THR A 175 25.29 8.23 -2.36
CA THR A 175 24.03 8.92 -2.70
C THR A 175 23.52 9.65 -1.46
N THR A 176 22.38 10.33 -1.54
CA THR A 176 21.64 10.75 -0.34
C THR A 176 20.54 9.75 0.00
N TYR A 177 20.20 9.62 1.28
CA TYR A 177 19.11 8.75 1.72
C TYR A 177 17.76 9.25 1.21
N GLY A 178 17.59 10.57 1.11
CA GLY A 178 16.43 11.16 0.45
C GLY A 178 16.30 10.73 -1.02
N HIS A 179 17.39 10.70 -1.78
CA HIS A 179 17.39 10.21 -3.16
C HIS A 179 16.93 8.73 -3.23
N TYR A 180 17.46 7.88 -2.35
CA TYR A 180 17.04 6.47 -2.26
C TYR A 180 15.56 6.32 -1.90
N LEU A 181 15.07 7.04 -0.90
CA LEU A 181 13.67 6.99 -0.49
C LEU A 181 12.72 7.51 -1.58
N LEU A 182 13.14 8.48 -2.39
CA LEU A 182 12.37 8.94 -3.55
C LEU A 182 12.30 7.89 -4.67
N ALA A 183 13.32 7.03 -4.80
CA ALA A 183 13.22 5.87 -5.69
C ALA A 183 12.13 4.90 -5.23
N PHE A 184 12.02 4.66 -3.91
CA PHE A 184 10.92 3.86 -3.34
C PHE A 184 9.57 4.60 -3.40
N SER A 185 9.54 5.92 -3.23
CA SER A 185 8.34 6.74 -3.46
C SER A 185 7.77 6.53 -4.87
N ASN A 186 8.63 6.47 -5.89
CA ASN A 186 8.23 6.16 -7.27
C ASN A 186 7.69 4.72 -7.44
N VAL A 187 8.07 3.77 -6.58
CA VAL A 187 7.44 2.43 -6.54
C VAL A 187 5.99 2.57 -6.11
N LEU A 188 5.75 3.29 -5.01
CA LEU A 188 4.41 3.51 -4.45
C LEU A 188 3.51 4.28 -5.43
N ASP A 189 4.06 5.26 -6.16
CA ASP A 189 3.34 5.95 -7.25
C ASP A 189 2.83 4.97 -8.33
N ARG A 190 3.64 3.97 -8.70
CA ARG A 190 3.23 2.96 -9.69
C ARG A 190 2.15 2.04 -9.13
N ASP A 191 2.22 1.70 -7.86
CA ASP A 191 1.22 0.87 -7.18
C ASP A 191 -0.11 1.63 -7.05
N ALA A 192 -0.08 2.91 -6.71
CA ALA A 192 -1.25 3.78 -6.72
C ALA A 192 -1.91 3.90 -8.11
N ALA A 193 -1.11 4.04 -9.17
CA ALA A 193 -1.62 4.04 -10.54
C ALA A 193 -2.31 2.72 -10.90
N ARG A 194 -1.74 1.57 -10.50
CA ARG A 194 -2.35 0.25 -10.71
C ARG A 194 -3.65 0.09 -9.93
N LEU A 195 -3.73 0.58 -8.69
CA LEU A 195 -4.96 0.56 -7.89
C LEU A 195 -6.10 1.30 -8.60
N ARG A 196 -5.84 2.52 -9.12
CA ARG A 196 -6.85 3.25 -9.93
C ARG A 196 -7.29 2.48 -11.16
N GLN A 197 -6.34 1.82 -11.84
CA GLN A 197 -6.64 1.03 -13.04
C GLN A 197 -7.54 -0.16 -12.71
N VAL A 198 -7.22 -0.93 -11.67
CA VAL A 198 -8.01 -2.09 -11.23
C VAL A 198 -9.40 -1.65 -10.73
N TYR A 199 -9.45 -0.56 -9.95
CA TYR A 199 -10.71 -0.02 -9.44
C TYR A 199 -11.74 0.22 -10.55
N ALA A 200 -11.32 0.78 -11.69
CA ALA A 200 -12.22 1.08 -12.81
C ALA A 200 -12.93 -0.18 -13.37
N ARG A 201 -12.29 -1.35 -13.31
CA ARG A 201 -12.90 -2.63 -13.72
C ARG A 201 -13.69 -3.28 -12.59
N VAL A 202 -13.24 -3.12 -11.34
CA VAL A 202 -13.94 -3.64 -10.16
C VAL A 202 -15.29 -2.93 -9.98
N ASN A 203 -15.34 -1.61 -10.20
CA ASN A 203 -16.54 -0.79 -9.99
C ASN A 203 -17.52 -0.79 -11.19
N LEU A 204 -17.64 -1.91 -11.89
CA LEU A 204 -18.72 -2.17 -12.85
C LEU A 204 -19.71 -3.18 -12.28
N SER A 205 -21.01 -2.91 -12.43
CA SER A 205 -22.09 -3.66 -11.80
C SER A 205 -22.44 -4.95 -12.54
N PRO A 206 -22.45 -6.11 -11.85
CA PRO A 206 -23.04 -7.34 -12.37
C PRO A 206 -24.57 -7.42 -12.23
N MET A 207 -25.15 -6.58 -11.36
CA MET A 207 -26.55 -6.71 -10.91
C MET A 207 -27.54 -6.66 -12.09
N GLY A 208 -28.56 -7.53 -12.04
CA GLY A 208 -29.58 -7.66 -13.08
C GLY A 208 -29.16 -8.53 -14.28
N ALA A 209 -27.98 -9.18 -14.22
CA ALA A 209 -27.63 -10.26 -15.14
C ALA A 209 -28.43 -11.55 -14.88
N ALA A 210 -29.15 -11.62 -13.75
CA ALA A 210 -29.82 -12.81 -13.23
C ALA A 210 -28.84 -14.00 -13.18
N ALA A 211 -29.21 -15.16 -13.74
CA ALA A 211 -28.32 -16.32 -13.71
C ALA A 211 -27.11 -16.16 -14.64
N LEU A 212 -27.31 -15.57 -15.82
CA LEU A 212 -26.32 -15.37 -16.91
C LEU A 212 -26.94 -14.80 -18.19
N GLY A 213 -28.27 -14.81 -18.32
CA GLY A 213 -29.00 -14.46 -19.55
C GLY A 213 -30.01 -13.34 -19.37
N THR A 214 -29.87 -12.52 -18.33
CA THR A 214 -30.86 -11.51 -17.93
C THR A 214 -32.23 -12.11 -17.63
N SER A 215 -33.32 -11.39 -17.91
CA SER A 215 -34.69 -11.77 -17.56
C SER A 215 -35.68 -11.35 -18.62
N SER A 216 -36.86 -12.00 -18.63
CA SER A 216 -38.03 -11.53 -19.39
C SER A 216 -38.70 -10.32 -18.75
N PHE A 217 -38.32 -9.95 -17.51
CA PHE A 217 -38.70 -8.69 -16.92
C PHE A 217 -37.84 -7.54 -17.49
N PRO A 218 -38.42 -6.34 -17.71
CA PRO A 218 -37.69 -5.17 -18.22
C PRO A 218 -36.83 -4.55 -17.12
N ILE A 219 -35.78 -5.26 -16.68
CA ILE A 219 -34.88 -4.82 -15.61
C ILE A 219 -33.98 -3.69 -16.11
N ASP A 220 -34.01 -2.54 -15.43
CA ASP A 220 -33.09 -1.45 -15.69
C ASP A 220 -31.77 -1.65 -14.92
N ARG A 221 -30.80 -2.27 -15.60
CA ARG A 221 -29.47 -2.55 -15.04
C ARG A 221 -28.65 -1.29 -14.79
N LYS A 222 -28.85 -0.23 -15.57
CA LYS A 222 -28.16 1.06 -15.35
C LYS A 222 -28.66 1.71 -14.08
N ARG A 223 -29.98 1.71 -13.87
CA ARG A 223 -30.57 2.21 -12.63
C ARG A 223 -30.06 1.45 -11.40
N LEU A 224 -29.94 0.12 -11.47
CA LEU A 224 -29.35 -0.68 -10.39
C LEU A 224 -27.87 -0.31 -10.14
N ALA A 225 -27.09 -0.12 -11.20
CA ALA A 225 -25.69 0.29 -11.10
C ALA A 225 -25.56 1.66 -10.41
N ASP A 226 -26.34 2.65 -10.84
CA ASP A 226 -26.36 4.01 -10.29
C ASP A 226 -26.73 4.01 -8.79
N LEU A 227 -27.79 3.27 -8.43
CA LEU A 227 -28.26 3.14 -7.04
C LEU A 227 -27.22 2.48 -6.13
N LEU A 228 -26.34 1.64 -6.67
CA LEU A 228 -25.31 0.91 -5.91
C LEU A 228 -23.90 1.54 -6.04
N GLY A 229 -23.81 2.72 -6.65
CA GLY A 229 -22.58 3.50 -6.78
C GLY A 229 -21.55 2.93 -7.76
N PHE A 230 -21.98 2.09 -8.70
CA PHE A 230 -21.12 1.60 -9.77
C PHE A 230 -20.97 2.64 -10.89
N ASP A 231 -19.86 2.57 -11.63
CA ASP A 231 -19.56 3.47 -12.75
C ASP A 231 -20.29 3.08 -14.06
N GLY A 232 -20.92 1.91 -14.04
CA GLY A 232 -21.63 1.36 -15.17
C GLY A 232 -21.97 -0.11 -14.95
N VAL A 233 -22.40 -0.77 -16.02
CA VAL A 233 -22.71 -2.20 -16.03
C VAL A 233 -21.57 -2.98 -16.68
N VAL A 234 -21.37 -4.22 -16.25
CA VAL A 234 -20.70 -5.21 -17.10
C VAL A 234 -21.70 -5.60 -18.20
N ASP A 235 -21.45 -5.19 -19.44
CA ASP A 235 -22.48 -5.19 -20.50
C ASP A 235 -23.06 -6.59 -20.76
N ASN A 236 -22.20 -7.56 -21.09
CA ASN A 236 -22.62 -8.94 -21.32
C ASN A 236 -23.02 -9.62 -20.00
N SER A 237 -24.26 -10.11 -19.89
CA SER A 237 -24.78 -10.72 -18.65
C SER A 237 -24.08 -12.03 -18.27
N TYR A 238 -23.58 -12.77 -19.26
CA TYR A 238 -22.84 -14.01 -19.02
C TYR A 238 -21.48 -13.67 -18.41
N ASP A 239 -20.81 -12.67 -18.98
CA ASP A 239 -19.56 -12.14 -18.43
C ASP A 239 -19.75 -11.59 -17.01
N ALA A 240 -20.77 -10.75 -16.82
CA ALA A 240 -21.13 -10.17 -15.53
C ALA A 240 -21.25 -11.21 -14.41
N ALA A 241 -21.99 -12.29 -14.65
CA ALA A 241 -22.25 -13.32 -13.65
C ALA A 241 -21.12 -14.37 -13.55
N GLN A 242 -20.37 -14.62 -14.63
CA GLN A 242 -19.48 -15.79 -14.73
C GLN A 242 -18.02 -15.46 -15.04
N PHE A 243 -17.69 -15.00 -16.24
CA PHE A 243 -16.29 -14.87 -16.67
C PHE A 243 -15.53 -13.78 -15.90
N SER A 244 -16.08 -12.57 -15.85
CA SER A 244 -15.49 -11.44 -15.11
C SER A 244 -15.33 -11.67 -13.60
N GLN A 245 -15.93 -12.73 -13.05
CA GLN A 245 -15.79 -13.10 -11.65
C GLN A 245 -14.48 -13.87 -11.38
N ILE A 246 -13.81 -14.37 -12.44
CA ILE A 246 -12.54 -15.07 -12.36
C ILE A 246 -11.38 -14.07 -12.45
N ASP A 247 -11.32 -13.30 -13.54
CA ASP A 247 -10.17 -12.46 -13.88
C ASP A 247 -10.02 -11.22 -13.00
N ILE A 248 -11.10 -10.56 -12.60
CA ILE A 248 -11.02 -9.34 -11.77
C ILE A 248 -10.51 -9.66 -10.36
N GLY A 249 -10.91 -10.80 -9.79
CA GLY A 249 -10.35 -11.28 -8.52
C GLY A 249 -8.86 -11.61 -8.66
N ALA A 250 -8.47 -12.30 -9.74
CA ALA A 250 -7.09 -12.63 -10.05
C ALA A 250 -6.22 -11.38 -10.29
N GLU A 251 -6.78 -10.35 -10.94
CA GLU A 251 -6.11 -9.07 -11.19
C GLU A 251 -5.81 -8.34 -9.88
N ALA A 252 -6.78 -8.23 -8.98
CA ALA A 252 -6.59 -7.62 -7.66
C ALA A 252 -5.56 -8.38 -6.81
N ALA A 253 -5.62 -9.73 -6.81
CA ALA A 253 -4.64 -10.57 -6.13
C ALA A 253 -3.23 -10.40 -6.72
N SER A 254 -3.11 -10.32 -8.05
CA SER A 254 -1.82 -10.11 -8.72
C SER A 254 -1.20 -8.75 -8.40
N LEU A 255 -2.05 -7.72 -8.26
CA LEU A 255 -1.62 -6.40 -7.78
C LEU A 255 -1.06 -6.48 -6.36
N ALA A 256 -1.79 -7.10 -5.42
CA ALA A 256 -1.33 -7.31 -4.05
C ALA A 256 0.05 -8.00 -3.99
N SER A 257 0.25 -9.06 -4.79
CA SER A 257 1.54 -9.75 -4.92
C SER A 257 2.66 -8.81 -5.42
N THR A 258 2.39 -8.02 -6.45
CA THR A 258 3.37 -7.06 -7.02
C THR A 258 3.80 -6.01 -6.00
N MET A 259 2.85 -5.48 -5.23
CA MET A 259 3.10 -4.53 -4.13
C MET A 259 4.00 -5.17 -3.07
N ALA A 260 3.67 -6.40 -2.66
CA ALA A 260 4.43 -7.14 -1.65
C ALA A 260 5.87 -7.45 -2.07
N LEU A 261 6.12 -7.76 -3.35
CA LEU A 261 7.49 -7.96 -3.86
C LEU A 261 8.34 -6.70 -3.67
N SER A 262 7.78 -5.53 -3.95
CA SER A 262 8.50 -4.27 -3.87
C SER A 262 8.75 -3.83 -2.43
N VAL A 263 7.75 -3.99 -1.54
CA VAL A 263 7.89 -3.75 -0.09
C VAL A 263 8.90 -4.72 0.52
N GLY A 264 8.84 -6.01 0.15
CA GLY A 264 9.79 -7.01 0.62
C GLY A 264 11.24 -6.67 0.26
N ALA A 265 11.49 -6.20 -0.96
CA ALA A 265 12.82 -5.76 -1.39
C ALA A 265 13.34 -4.56 -0.57
N PHE A 266 12.50 -3.54 -0.35
CA PHE A 266 12.84 -2.38 0.47
C PHE A 266 13.14 -2.76 1.93
N VAL A 267 12.34 -3.64 2.51
CA VAL A 267 12.54 -4.15 3.87
C VAL A 267 13.83 -4.94 4.00
N GLN A 268 14.18 -5.76 3.00
CA GLN A 268 15.45 -6.49 3.00
C GLN A 268 16.66 -5.57 2.97
N ASP A 269 16.61 -4.49 2.19
CA ASP A 269 17.68 -3.51 2.13
C ASP A 269 17.91 -2.86 3.50
N ILE A 270 16.85 -2.47 4.22
CA ILE A 270 16.96 -2.00 5.61
C ILE A 270 17.50 -3.10 6.55
N HIS A 271 17.06 -4.35 6.36
CA HIS A 271 17.49 -5.48 7.20
C HIS A 271 19.00 -5.72 7.12
N THR A 272 19.67 -5.35 6.03
CA THR A 272 21.13 -5.45 5.93
C THR A 272 21.86 -4.72 7.06
N GLN A 273 21.30 -3.60 7.55
CA GLN A 273 21.90 -2.81 8.63
C GLN A 273 21.89 -3.56 9.96
N TYR A 274 20.87 -4.37 10.21
CA TYR A 274 20.76 -5.15 11.45
C TYR A 274 21.79 -6.28 11.57
N HIS A 275 22.51 -6.60 10.49
CA HIS A 275 23.64 -7.53 10.52
C HIS A 275 24.98 -6.83 10.84
N GLN A 276 25.02 -5.50 10.82
CA GLN A 276 26.24 -4.73 11.01
C GLN A 276 26.54 -4.53 12.50
N PRO A 277 27.81 -4.67 12.95
CA PRO A 277 28.20 -4.35 14.32
C PRO A 277 28.02 -2.85 14.67
N LYS A 278 28.05 -1.99 13.65
CA LYS A 278 27.87 -0.53 13.77
C LYS A 278 26.92 -0.05 12.67
N PRO A 279 25.61 -0.27 12.80
CA PRO A 279 24.63 0.14 11.80
C PRO A 279 24.52 1.67 11.72
N TRP A 280 24.19 2.20 10.54
CA TRP A 280 23.86 3.62 10.37
C TRP A 280 22.36 3.89 10.29
N LEU A 281 21.52 2.86 10.18
CA LEU A 281 20.07 2.98 10.18
C LEU A 281 19.46 1.92 11.10
N MET A 282 18.64 2.36 12.05
CA MET A 282 17.97 1.47 13.02
C MET A 282 16.58 2.01 13.36
N LEU A 283 15.71 1.14 13.84
CA LEU A 283 14.47 1.50 14.51
C LEU A 283 14.74 2.08 15.90
N THR A 284 13.92 3.04 16.30
CA THR A 284 13.87 3.54 17.68
C THR A 284 13.55 2.40 18.64
N GLU A 285 14.35 2.26 19.71
CA GLU A 285 14.09 1.26 20.75
C GLU A 285 12.74 1.52 21.46
N GLY A 286 12.05 0.43 21.79
CA GLY A 286 10.73 0.47 22.41
C GLY A 286 9.77 -0.46 21.68
N LYS A 287 8.55 0.01 21.40
CA LYS A 287 7.46 -0.81 20.85
C LYS A 287 7.77 -1.50 19.53
N LEU A 288 8.64 -0.90 18.71
CA LEU A 288 9.02 -1.42 17.38
C LEU A 288 10.14 -2.46 17.46
N THR A 289 10.70 -2.68 18.64
CA THR A 289 11.84 -3.56 18.89
C THR A 289 11.56 -4.57 19.99
N GLY A 290 12.16 -5.75 19.91
CA GLY A 290 12.07 -6.79 20.94
C GLY A 290 13.34 -6.94 21.75
N THR A 291 13.22 -7.10 23.07
CA THR A 291 14.35 -7.48 23.94
C THR A 291 14.52 -9.00 23.97
N SER A 292 15.76 -9.48 24.12
CA SER A 292 16.02 -10.90 24.38
C SER A 292 15.94 -11.22 25.87
N SER A 293 15.41 -12.39 26.22
CA SER A 293 15.38 -12.91 27.60
C SER A 293 16.76 -13.33 28.13
N ILE A 294 17.74 -13.57 27.26
CA ILE A 294 19.08 -14.07 27.63
C ILE A 294 20.20 -13.07 27.31
N MET A 295 20.08 -12.30 26.23
CA MET A 295 21.12 -11.37 25.77
C MET A 295 20.73 -9.92 26.05
N PRO A 296 21.33 -9.24 27.04
CA PRO A 296 20.92 -7.90 27.46
C PRO A 296 21.09 -6.81 26.38
N GLN A 297 22.07 -6.97 25.49
CA GLN A 297 22.34 -6.05 24.38
C GLN A 297 21.41 -6.24 23.16
N LYS A 298 20.71 -7.38 23.07
CA LYS A 298 19.99 -7.75 21.84
C LYS A 298 18.68 -6.97 21.72
N ARG A 299 18.51 -6.28 20.59
CA ARG A 299 17.30 -5.56 20.16
C ARG A 299 16.87 -6.07 18.78
N ASN A 300 15.84 -6.90 18.74
CA ASN A 300 15.33 -7.47 17.50
C ASN A 300 14.42 -6.45 16.79
N PRO A 301 14.49 -6.30 15.46
CA PRO A 301 13.62 -5.37 14.73
C PRO A 301 12.25 -5.98 14.45
N TYR A 302 11.38 -6.02 15.46
CA TYR A 302 10.06 -6.64 15.32
C TYR A 302 9.23 -5.99 14.21
N ALA A 303 9.14 -4.65 14.16
CA ALA A 303 8.38 -3.98 13.11
C ALA A 303 8.89 -4.34 11.69
N LEU A 304 10.23 -4.44 11.51
CA LEU A 304 10.82 -4.85 10.23
C LEU A 304 10.46 -6.31 9.87
N ASN A 305 10.51 -7.20 10.87
CA ASN A 305 10.12 -8.60 10.70
C ASN A 305 8.63 -8.74 10.37
N ASP A 306 7.78 -7.93 10.98
CA ASP A 306 6.33 -7.96 10.79
C ASP A 306 5.96 -7.52 9.37
N VAL A 307 6.59 -6.46 8.84
CA VAL A 307 6.39 -6.05 7.43
C VAL A 307 6.91 -7.13 6.47
N ARG A 308 8.09 -7.72 6.75
CA ARG A 308 8.64 -8.81 5.94
C ARG A 308 7.71 -10.02 5.90
N LEU A 309 7.14 -10.38 7.04
CA LEU A 309 6.19 -11.47 7.16
C LEU A 309 4.90 -11.15 6.40
N ALA A 310 4.31 -9.96 6.63
CA ALA A 310 3.09 -9.52 5.95
C ALA A 310 3.25 -9.48 4.42
N ALA A 311 4.42 -9.08 3.90
CA ALA A 311 4.73 -9.18 2.47
C ALA A 311 4.72 -10.64 1.97
N SER A 312 5.25 -11.57 2.76
CA SER A 312 5.27 -13.00 2.41
C SER A 312 3.86 -13.62 2.44
N GLU A 313 3.06 -13.26 3.46
CA GLU A 313 1.66 -13.66 3.60
C GLU A 313 0.83 -13.14 2.43
N THR A 314 0.99 -11.87 2.06
CA THR A 314 0.32 -11.26 0.90
C THR A 314 0.61 -12.02 -0.40
N VAL A 315 1.87 -12.41 -0.65
CA VAL A 315 2.23 -13.23 -1.82
C VAL A 315 1.56 -14.61 -1.75
N GLY A 316 1.51 -15.22 -0.57
CA GLY A 316 0.86 -16.51 -0.33
C GLY A 316 -0.64 -16.47 -0.62
N ASP A 317 -1.35 -15.47 -0.09
CA ASP A 317 -2.79 -15.28 -0.28
C ASP A 317 -3.12 -14.97 -1.74
N ALA A 318 -2.30 -14.13 -2.39
CA ALA A 318 -2.44 -13.86 -3.81
C ALA A 318 -2.29 -15.14 -4.65
N MET A 319 -1.28 -15.97 -4.34
CA MET A 319 -1.09 -17.24 -5.02
C MET A 319 -2.26 -18.20 -4.76
N ALA A 320 -2.79 -18.24 -3.54
CA ALA A 320 -3.97 -19.03 -3.21
C ALA A 320 -5.18 -18.61 -4.06
N ALA A 321 -5.42 -17.30 -4.23
CA ALA A 321 -6.48 -16.79 -5.09
C ALA A 321 -6.31 -17.23 -6.55
N LEU A 322 -5.10 -17.14 -7.11
CA LEU A 322 -4.81 -17.56 -8.48
C LEU A 322 -4.97 -19.08 -8.66
N VAL A 323 -4.44 -19.88 -7.72
CA VAL A 323 -4.53 -21.34 -7.76
C VAL A 323 -5.98 -21.81 -7.61
N VAL A 324 -6.80 -21.15 -6.80
CA VAL A 324 -8.22 -21.51 -6.72
C VAL A 324 -8.96 -21.18 -8.03
N ALA A 325 -8.51 -20.18 -8.79
CA ALA A 325 -9.15 -19.74 -10.03
C ALA A 325 -8.69 -20.48 -11.31
N HIS A 326 -7.50 -21.09 -11.33
CA HIS A 326 -6.77 -21.43 -12.58
C HIS A 326 -7.42 -22.45 -13.54
N ASN A 327 -8.32 -23.32 -13.07
CA ASN A 327 -8.87 -24.42 -13.89
C ASN A 327 -10.31 -24.75 -13.49
N VAL A 328 -11.16 -23.73 -13.53
CA VAL A 328 -12.54 -23.84 -13.07
C VAL A 328 -13.51 -23.46 -14.19
N THR A 329 -14.54 -24.27 -14.40
CA THR A 329 -15.64 -23.96 -15.32
C THR A 329 -16.34 -22.66 -14.92
N PRO A 330 -16.67 -21.75 -15.86
CA PRO A 330 -17.45 -20.55 -15.54
C PRO A 330 -18.80 -20.92 -14.91
N GLY A 331 -19.16 -20.33 -13.77
CA GLY A 331 -20.33 -20.77 -13.00
C GLY A 331 -20.03 -21.15 -11.56
N MET A 332 -18.83 -21.68 -11.35
CA MET A 332 -18.51 -22.41 -10.12
C MET A 332 -18.21 -21.48 -8.93
N PRO A 333 -18.42 -21.95 -7.70
CA PRO A 333 -18.26 -21.13 -6.50
C PRO A 333 -16.80 -20.95 -6.06
N ASP A 334 -15.86 -21.75 -6.58
CA ASP A 334 -14.47 -21.86 -6.10
C ASP A 334 -13.75 -20.52 -6.02
N TYR A 335 -13.74 -19.77 -7.13
CA TYR A 335 -13.13 -18.44 -7.25
C TYR A 335 -14.00 -17.30 -6.68
N LYS A 336 -15.15 -17.63 -6.08
CA LYS A 336 -16.11 -16.68 -5.50
C LYS A 336 -16.15 -16.77 -3.96
N ARG A 337 -15.11 -17.31 -3.30
CA ARG A 337 -15.12 -17.59 -1.84
C ARG A 337 -14.53 -16.49 -0.96
N GLY A 338 -13.56 -15.71 -1.43
CA GLY A 338 -12.97 -14.63 -0.64
C GLY A 338 -11.48 -14.41 -0.82
N GLN A 339 -10.78 -15.33 -1.50
CA GLN A 339 -9.32 -15.35 -1.54
C GLN A 339 -8.70 -14.09 -2.17
N ALA A 340 -9.37 -13.49 -3.15
CA ALA A 340 -8.94 -12.21 -3.71
C ALA A 340 -9.10 -11.05 -2.69
N GLN A 341 -10.17 -11.08 -1.89
CA GLN A 341 -10.36 -10.13 -0.80
C GLN A 341 -9.29 -10.33 0.28
N ASP A 342 -9.00 -11.58 0.66
CA ASP A 342 -7.98 -11.91 1.66
C ASP A 342 -6.60 -11.38 1.22
N ALA A 343 -6.22 -11.55 -0.05
CA ALA A 343 -4.96 -11.02 -0.59
C ALA A 343 -4.89 -9.48 -0.52
N VAL A 344 -5.99 -8.78 -0.76
CA VAL A 344 -6.07 -7.31 -0.65
C VAL A 344 -6.05 -6.85 0.82
N ASP A 345 -6.70 -7.59 1.71
CA ASP A 345 -6.70 -7.32 3.16
C ASP A 345 -5.28 -7.51 3.72
N SER A 346 -4.57 -8.57 3.32
CA SER A 346 -3.16 -8.80 3.68
C SER A 346 -2.23 -7.70 3.15
N ALA A 347 -2.43 -7.22 1.92
CA ALA A 347 -1.69 -6.09 1.39
C ALA A 347 -1.96 -4.80 2.19
N THR A 348 -3.20 -4.59 2.63
CA THR A 348 -3.58 -3.43 3.44
C THR A 348 -2.84 -3.44 4.77
N ASP A 349 -2.88 -4.57 5.48
CA ASP A 349 -2.13 -4.78 6.72
C ASP A 349 -0.62 -4.60 6.55
N MET A 350 -0.05 -5.10 5.43
CA MET A 350 1.36 -4.87 5.09
C MET A 350 1.69 -3.37 5.00
N TYR A 351 0.87 -2.56 4.34
CA TYR A 351 1.12 -1.11 4.23
C TYR A 351 0.94 -0.37 5.56
N LEU A 352 -0.03 -0.77 6.39
CA LEU A 352 -0.19 -0.21 7.74
C LEU A 352 1.02 -0.50 8.62
N LYS A 353 1.53 -1.74 8.58
CA LYS A 353 2.77 -2.12 9.28
C LYS A 353 3.99 -1.40 8.71
N LEU A 354 4.04 -1.19 7.40
CA LEU A 354 5.11 -0.44 6.75
C LEU A 354 5.13 1.01 7.25
N ASP A 355 3.97 1.67 7.32
CA ASP A 355 3.84 3.02 7.86
C ASP A 355 4.34 3.11 9.32
N GLU A 356 3.91 2.19 10.19
CA GLU A 356 4.37 2.13 11.58
C GLU A 356 5.89 1.94 11.68
N MET A 357 6.45 1.05 10.86
CA MET A 357 7.89 0.81 10.79
C MET A 357 8.66 2.05 10.34
N LEU A 358 8.18 2.75 9.30
CA LEU A 358 8.80 3.96 8.76
C LEU A 358 8.85 5.07 9.82
N GLY A 359 7.79 5.24 10.62
CA GLY A 359 7.75 6.19 11.73
C GLY A 359 8.83 5.98 12.79
N GLY A 360 9.40 4.77 12.87
CA GLY A 360 10.46 4.40 13.79
C GLY A 360 11.89 4.59 13.31
N LEU A 361 12.12 4.86 12.01
CA LEU A 361 13.46 4.83 11.42
C LEU A 361 14.33 6.03 11.82
N VAL A 362 15.52 5.72 12.34
CA VAL A 362 16.53 6.68 12.77
C VAL A 362 17.83 6.43 12.02
N LEU A 363 18.29 7.46 11.31
CA LEU A 363 19.54 7.44 10.55
C LEU A 363 20.63 8.21 11.31
N ASN A 364 21.79 7.60 11.46
CA ASN A 364 23.02 8.22 11.95
C ASN A 364 23.88 8.69 10.76
N ARG A 365 23.85 10.00 10.51
CA ARG A 365 24.48 10.64 9.34
C ARG A 365 26.00 10.49 9.36
N GLU A 366 26.61 10.68 10.53
CA GLU A 366 28.06 10.58 10.70
C GLU A 366 28.53 9.14 10.46
N ARG A 367 27.79 8.15 10.97
CA ARG A 367 28.15 6.74 10.77
C ARG A 367 27.97 6.31 9.31
N ALA A 368 26.92 6.78 8.63
CA ALA A 368 26.70 6.52 7.22
C ALA A 368 27.82 7.11 6.36
N LEU A 369 28.17 8.39 6.58
CA LEU A 369 29.28 9.05 5.88
C LEU A 369 30.61 8.35 6.18
N ALA A 370 30.86 7.94 7.43
CA ALA A 370 32.06 7.19 7.78
C ALA A 370 32.15 5.82 7.09
N GLU A 371 31.01 5.20 6.73
CA GLU A 371 31.01 4.01 5.88
C GLU A 371 31.40 4.35 4.45
N VAL A 372 30.89 5.47 3.94
CA VAL A 372 31.23 5.95 2.60
C VAL A 372 32.72 6.20 2.46
N ASP A 373 33.27 6.91 3.43
CA ASP A 373 34.68 7.31 3.46
C ASP A 373 35.63 6.16 3.84
N ALA A 374 35.10 5.01 4.24
CA ALA A 374 35.90 3.82 4.56
C ALA A 374 36.30 3.01 3.32
N ASP A 375 35.67 3.23 2.16
CA ASP A 375 36.00 2.56 0.90
C ASP A 375 36.18 3.58 -0.25
N TYR A 376 36.42 3.08 -1.46
CA TYR A 376 36.84 3.86 -2.62
C TYR A 376 35.69 4.29 -3.55
N SER A 377 34.46 4.36 -3.03
CA SER A 377 33.24 4.60 -3.83
C SER A 377 33.20 5.95 -4.58
N THR A 378 34.06 6.90 -4.21
CA THR A 378 34.18 8.23 -4.86
C THR A 378 35.20 8.27 -6.00
N THR A 379 35.97 7.21 -6.22
CA THR A 379 37.07 7.21 -7.20
C THR A 379 36.62 7.27 -8.66
N THR A 380 35.35 6.98 -8.95
CA THR A 380 34.77 7.25 -10.28
C THR A 380 34.81 8.74 -10.60
N GLU A 381 34.46 9.61 -9.63
CA GLU A 381 34.51 11.07 -9.83
C GLU A 381 35.94 11.57 -10.06
N LEU A 382 36.97 10.89 -9.51
CA LEU A 382 38.35 11.23 -9.81
C LEU A 382 38.70 11.05 -11.28
N ALA A 383 38.27 9.94 -11.89
CA ALA A 383 38.44 9.71 -13.31
C ALA A 383 37.64 10.73 -14.14
N ASP A 384 36.39 10.99 -13.75
CA ASP A 384 35.51 11.93 -14.45
C ASP A 384 36.02 13.37 -14.39
N VAL A 385 36.53 13.84 -13.24
CA VAL A 385 37.14 15.17 -13.09
C VAL A 385 38.36 15.33 -13.98
N LEU A 386 39.24 14.33 -14.01
CA LEU A 386 40.43 14.39 -14.86
C LEU A 386 40.05 14.49 -16.34
N GLN A 387 39.02 13.76 -16.76
CA GLN A 387 38.53 13.83 -18.13
C GLN A 387 37.82 15.15 -18.43
N ARG A 388 36.89 15.55 -17.57
CA ARG A 388 36.01 16.72 -17.75
C ARG A 388 36.74 18.05 -17.61
N ASP A 389 37.56 18.19 -16.56
CA ASP A 389 38.13 19.47 -16.15
C ASP A 389 39.58 19.65 -16.68
N ALA A 390 40.31 18.54 -16.88
CA ALA A 390 41.71 18.56 -17.32
C ALA A 390 41.97 17.89 -18.69
N ASN A 391 40.91 17.47 -19.40
CA ASN A 391 40.98 16.85 -20.72
C ASN A 391 41.89 15.60 -20.78
N VAL A 392 42.00 14.86 -19.67
CA VAL A 392 42.75 13.61 -19.61
C VAL A 392 41.93 12.50 -20.30
N PRO A 393 42.51 11.74 -21.24
CA PRO A 393 41.80 10.61 -21.85
C PRO A 393 41.29 9.61 -20.80
N PHE A 394 40.04 9.16 -20.96
CA PHE A 394 39.35 8.29 -19.99
C PHE A 394 40.21 7.13 -19.47
N ARG A 395 40.90 6.39 -20.35
CA ARG A 395 41.73 5.24 -19.95
C ARG A 395 42.87 5.61 -19.02
N ILE A 396 43.48 6.79 -19.19
CA ILE A 396 44.57 7.26 -18.32
C ILE A 396 44.02 7.62 -16.95
N GLY A 397 42.92 8.37 -16.90
CA GLY A 397 42.25 8.76 -15.66
C GLY A 397 41.69 7.57 -14.89
N HIS A 398 41.00 6.65 -15.57
CA HIS A 398 40.48 5.41 -14.99
C HIS A 398 41.60 4.50 -14.47
N HIS A 399 42.67 4.31 -15.24
CA HIS A 399 43.80 3.48 -14.79
C HIS A 399 44.52 4.11 -13.58
N PHE A 400 44.67 5.44 -13.56
CA PHE A 400 45.17 6.15 -12.38
C PHE A 400 44.27 5.93 -11.16
N ALA A 401 42.94 6.12 -11.30
CA ALA A 401 42.00 5.88 -10.21
C ALA A 401 42.05 4.43 -9.72
N SER A 402 42.09 3.45 -10.63
CA SER A 402 42.21 2.02 -10.30
C SER A 402 43.50 1.72 -9.52
N GLU A 403 44.65 2.22 -9.98
CA GLU A 403 45.92 2.01 -9.30
C GLU A 403 45.99 2.73 -7.94
N LEU A 404 45.31 3.87 -7.80
CA LEU A 404 45.16 4.57 -6.53
C LEU A 404 44.39 3.70 -5.51
N VAL A 405 43.31 3.05 -5.96
CA VAL A 405 42.55 2.07 -5.14
C VAL A 405 43.44 0.89 -4.74
N SER A 406 44.14 0.30 -5.71
CA SER A 406 45.06 -0.83 -5.47
C SER A 406 46.13 -0.47 -4.45
N TYR A 407 46.78 0.68 -4.61
CA TYR A 407 47.79 1.17 -3.68
C TYR A 407 47.22 1.35 -2.29
N GLY A 408 46.10 2.05 -2.16
CA GLY A 408 45.52 2.34 -0.86
C GLY A 408 45.08 1.07 -0.12
N ARG A 409 44.47 0.10 -0.83
CA ARG A 409 44.12 -1.22 -0.24
C ARG A 409 45.34 -2.01 0.20
N GLN A 410 46.40 -2.06 -0.60
CA GLN A 410 47.64 -2.76 -0.25
C GLN A 410 48.33 -2.17 0.98
N ASN A 411 48.14 -0.86 1.23
CA ASN A 411 48.75 -0.15 2.34
C ASN A 411 47.77 0.10 3.51
N ASN A 412 46.56 -0.47 3.49
CA ASN A 412 45.50 -0.25 4.49
C ASN A 412 45.17 1.23 4.73
N LEU A 413 45.18 2.04 3.66
CA LEU A 413 44.82 3.45 3.69
C LEU A 413 43.37 3.64 3.24
N LYS A 414 42.72 4.72 3.69
CA LYS A 414 41.49 5.23 3.08
C LYS A 414 41.84 6.18 1.93
N PRO A 415 40.90 6.53 1.03
CA PRO A 415 41.15 7.52 -0.01
C PRO A 415 41.75 8.83 0.52
N ALA A 416 41.25 9.31 1.67
CA ALA A 416 41.71 10.54 2.31
C ALA A 416 43.15 10.45 2.86
N ASP A 417 43.63 9.24 3.18
CA ASP A 417 44.92 9.02 3.84
C ASP A 417 46.07 8.81 2.84
N ILE A 418 45.79 8.65 1.55
CA ILE A 418 46.83 8.44 0.52
C ILE A 418 47.68 9.72 0.39
N PRO A 419 49.01 9.66 0.57
CA PRO A 419 49.86 10.84 0.40
C PRO A 419 49.73 11.41 -1.02
N TYR A 420 49.64 12.74 -1.14
CA TYR A 420 49.47 13.36 -2.46
C TYR A 420 50.67 13.13 -3.39
N ALA A 421 51.89 13.08 -2.83
CA ALA A 421 53.10 12.71 -3.57
C ALA A 421 52.98 11.32 -4.23
N GLU A 422 52.28 10.39 -3.57
CA GLU A 422 52.05 9.06 -4.12
C GLU A 422 51.00 9.07 -5.23
N ALA A 423 49.93 9.86 -5.08
CA ALA A 423 48.98 10.08 -6.17
C ALA A 423 49.68 10.65 -7.42
N GLN A 424 50.61 11.60 -7.24
CA GLN A 424 51.43 12.11 -8.35
C GLN A 424 52.29 11.03 -9.00
N ARG A 425 52.93 10.18 -8.19
CA ARG A 425 53.76 9.05 -8.67
C ARG A 425 52.93 8.05 -9.49
N ILE A 426 51.75 7.67 -8.99
CA ILE A 426 50.84 6.73 -9.64
C ILE A 426 50.30 7.33 -10.95
N TYR A 427 49.92 8.61 -10.96
CA TYR A 427 49.47 9.28 -12.17
C TYR A 427 50.55 9.30 -13.25
N ALA A 428 51.79 9.66 -12.90
CA ALA A 428 52.91 9.67 -13.83
C ALA A 428 53.18 8.28 -14.44
N ALA A 429 53.08 7.22 -13.63
CA ALA A 429 53.18 5.84 -14.09
C ALA A 429 52.05 5.45 -15.05
N SER A 430 50.80 5.87 -14.75
CA SER A 430 49.65 5.66 -15.64
C SER A 430 49.83 6.37 -16.98
N GLY A 431 50.30 7.62 -16.98
CA GLY A 431 50.63 8.36 -18.20
C GLY A 431 51.66 7.64 -19.05
N LYS A 432 52.77 7.22 -18.44
CA LYS A 432 53.84 6.46 -19.13
C LYS A 432 53.33 5.16 -19.74
N ALA A 433 52.52 4.39 -19.01
CA ALA A 433 51.91 3.15 -19.51
C ALA A 433 51.00 3.37 -20.73
N ASN A 434 50.49 4.59 -20.91
CA ASN A 434 49.61 4.98 -22.02
C ASN A 434 50.32 5.90 -23.05
N GLY A 435 51.66 5.94 -23.05
CA GLY A 435 52.44 6.67 -24.05
C GLY A 435 52.52 8.20 -23.83
N VAL A 436 52.21 8.68 -22.63
CA VAL A 436 52.35 10.09 -22.25
C VAL A 436 53.59 10.26 -21.37
N ASP A 437 54.66 10.79 -21.96
CA ASP A 437 55.90 11.09 -21.23
C ASP A 437 55.74 12.29 -20.30
N ASN A 438 56.40 12.22 -19.12
CA ASN A 438 56.40 13.28 -18.11
C ASN A 438 55.01 13.76 -17.66
N ALA A 439 54.02 12.86 -17.65
CA ALA A 439 52.68 13.17 -17.20
C ALA A 439 52.69 13.71 -15.75
N LYS A 440 52.15 14.92 -15.56
CA LYS A 440 51.94 15.54 -14.25
C LYS A 440 50.47 15.51 -13.91
N LEU A 441 50.13 15.11 -12.68
CA LEU A 441 48.75 15.10 -12.21
C LEU A 441 48.18 16.53 -12.34
N PRO A 442 47.14 16.76 -13.16
CA PRO A 442 46.63 18.10 -13.45
C PRO A 442 45.63 18.58 -12.40
N LEU A 443 45.80 18.16 -11.15
CA LEU A 443 45.05 18.60 -9.98
C LEU A 443 46.08 19.01 -8.94
N ASP A 444 45.86 20.11 -8.22
CA ASP A 444 46.64 20.38 -7.01
C ASP A 444 46.17 19.49 -5.84
N GLU A 445 46.89 19.53 -4.71
CA GLU A 445 46.53 18.68 -3.56
C GLU A 445 45.12 19.00 -3.04
N ALA A 446 44.75 20.29 -2.96
CA ALA A 446 43.44 20.69 -2.44
C ALA A 446 42.30 20.13 -3.30
N ARG A 447 42.42 20.25 -4.64
CA ARG A 447 41.43 19.70 -5.57
C ARG A 447 41.42 18.18 -5.56
N PHE A 448 42.58 17.53 -5.51
CA PHE A 448 42.65 16.07 -5.38
C PHE A 448 41.91 15.56 -4.14
N ARG A 449 42.13 16.18 -2.98
CA ARG A 449 41.43 15.83 -1.73
C ARG A 449 39.93 16.07 -1.85
N GLN A 450 39.53 17.22 -2.40
CA GLN A 450 38.12 17.56 -2.58
C GLN A 450 37.39 16.56 -3.46
N VAL A 451 37.99 16.16 -4.58
CA VAL A 451 37.39 15.26 -5.58
C VAL A 451 37.07 13.88 -5.00
N LEU A 452 37.88 13.42 -4.04
CA LEU A 452 37.68 12.14 -3.36
C LEU A 452 36.58 12.17 -2.29
N THR A 453 35.96 13.32 -2.02
CA THR A 453 34.87 13.43 -1.03
C THR A 453 33.52 13.05 -1.64
N ALA A 454 32.66 12.42 -0.83
CA ALA A 454 31.30 12.11 -1.23
C ALA A 454 30.46 13.36 -1.54
N GLN A 455 30.71 14.44 -0.79
CA GLN A 455 30.09 15.75 -0.98
C GLN A 455 30.39 16.30 -2.37
N ASN A 456 31.65 16.24 -2.82
CA ASN A 456 32.01 16.69 -4.16
C ASN A 456 31.32 15.87 -5.24
N MET A 457 31.30 14.53 -5.11
CA MET A 457 30.66 13.65 -6.10
C MET A 457 29.16 13.94 -6.23
N ILE A 458 28.46 14.10 -5.09
CA ILE A 458 27.03 14.45 -5.09
C ILE A 458 26.81 15.84 -5.68
N ALA A 459 27.58 16.84 -5.27
CA ALA A 459 27.43 18.22 -5.78
C ALA A 459 27.80 18.37 -7.26
N SER A 460 28.69 17.50 -7.77
CA SER A 460 29.11 17.50 -9.17
C SER A 460 28.14 16.77 -10.09
N SER A 461 27.16 16.04 -9.54
CA SER A 461 26.12 15.37 -10.32
C SER A 461 25.25 16.40 -11.06
N LYS A 462 25.08 16.20 -12.38
CA LYS A 462 24.34 17.10 -13.28
C LYS A 462 23.11 16.46 -13.90
N GLY A 463 22.97 15.14 -13.81
CA GLY A 463 21.91 14.38 -14.45
C GLY A 463 20.55 14.61 -13.80
N GLN A 464 19.49 14.57 -14.61
CA GLN A 464 18.12 14.53 -14.11
C GLN A 464 17.91 13.26 -13.28
N GLY A 465 17.26 13.39 -12.13
CA GLY A 465 17.07 12.31 -11.17
C GLY A 465 18.31 11.96 -10.36
N GLY A 466 19.36 12.79 -10.39
CA GLY A 466 20.57 12.55 -9.61
C GLY A 466 20.42 12.91 -8.11
N PRO A 467 21.44 12.58 -7.30
CA PRO A 467 21.43 12.79 -5.84
C PRO A 467 21.68 14.25 -5.43
N GLN A 468 21.99 15.15 -6.37
CA GLN A 468 22.29 16.54 -6.05
C GLN A 468 21.06 17.25 -5.44
N PRO A 469 21.25 18.20 -4.51
CA PRO A 469 20.15 18.80 -3.73
C PRO A 469 19.01 19.35 -4.58
N ALA A 470 19.31 19.97 -5.73
CA ALA A 470 18.30 20.53 -6.62
C ALA A 470 17.37 19.46 -7.20
N GLU A 471 17.90 18.29 -7.59
CA GLU A 471 17.09 17.20 -8.14
C GLU A 471 16.31 16.46 -7.05
N VAL A 472 16.89 16.25 -5.88
CA VAL A 472 16.17 15.68 -4.72
C VAL A 472 14.99 16.57 -4.34
N ALA A 473 15.19 17.89 -4.26
CA ALA A 473 14.11 18.84 -3.98
C ALA A 473 13.02 18.81 -5.05
N ARG A 474 13.40 18.76 -6.34
CA ARG A 474 12.45 18.66 -7.47
C ARG A 474 11.63 17.36 -7.39
N MET A 475 12.30 16.21 -7.24
CA MET A 475 11.64 14.91 -7.15
C MET A 475 10.71 14.81 -5.93
N LEU A 476 11.11 15.38 -4.79
CA LEU A 476 10.26 15.43 -3.59
C LEU A 476 9.01 16.28 -3.81
N ALA A 477 9.14 17.44 -4.47
CA ALA A 477 7.99 18.28 -4.80
C ALA A 477 7.02 17.53 -5.73
N ASP A 478 7.54 16.88 -6.77
CA ASP A 478 6.72 16.09 -7.69
C ASP A 478 6.04 14.90 -6.98
N ALA A 479 6.74 14.22 -6.07
CA ALA A 479 6.20 13.11 -5.28
C ALA A 479 5.06 13.56 -4.35
N LYS A 480 5.22 14.70 -3.67
CA LYS A 480 4.17 15.30 -2.84
C LYS A 480 2.94 15.69 -3.66
N GLN A 481 3.16 16.22 -4.87
CA GLN A 481 2.05 16.57 -5.78
C GLN A 481 1.28 15.31 -6.22
N ARG A 482 1.97 14.24 -6.64
CA ARG A 482 1.32 12.98 -7.04
C ARG A 482 0.53 12.36 -5.89
N LEU A 483 1.13 12.28 -4.70
CA LEU A 483 0.42 11.79 -3.51
C LEU A 483 -0.84 12.61 -3.20
N SER A 484 -0.77 13.95 -3.34
CA SER A 484 -1.95 14.80 -3.14
C SER A 484 -3.07 14.52 -4.15
N VAL A 485 -2.73 14.24 -5.42
CA VAL A 485 -3.71 13.83 -6.44
C VAL A 485 -4.35 12.50 -6.04
N ASP A 486 -3.55 11.56 -5.56
CA ASP A 486 -3.99 10.21 -5.20
C ASP A 486 -4.91 10.22 -3.97
N MET A 487 -4.56 10.99 -2.94
CA MET A 487 -5.42 11.20 -1.76
C MET A 487 -6.75 11.87 -2.14
N THR A 488 -6.71 12.86 -3.04
CA THR A 488 -7.92 13.53 -3.54
C THR A 488 -8.80 12.57 -4.33
N TRP A 489 -8.19 11.72 -5.17
CA TRP A 489 -8.92 10.71 -5.94
C TRP A 489 -9.65 9.73 -5.01
N VAL A 490 -8.97 9.21 -3.98
CA VAL A 490 -9.58 8.29 -3.01
C VAL A 490 -10.73 8.96 -2.28
N GLN A 491 -10.53 10.16 -1.75
CA GLN A 491 -11.57 10.90 -1.02
C GLN A 491 -12.78 11.19 -1.91
N SER A 492 -12.56 11.71 -3.12
CA SER A 492 -13.66 11.99 -4.06
C SER A 492 -14.43 10.73 -4.45
N THR A 493 -13.74 9.58 -4.51
CA THR A 493 -14.35 8.30 -4.81
C THR A 493 -15.22 7.83 -3.64
N ARG A 494 -14.73 7.93 -2.39
CA ARG A 494 -15.52 7.65 -1.18
C ARG A 494 -16.75 8.54 -1.08
N ASP A 495 -16.59 9.85 -1.25
CA ASP A 495 -17.69 10.83 -1.17
C ASP A 495 -18.80 10.51 -2.18
N ARG A 496 -18.40 10.08 -3.39
CA ARG A 496 -19.35 9.68 -4.44
C ARG A 496 -20.09 8.39 -4.09
N LEU A 497 -19.42 7.41 -3.48
CA LEU A 497 -20.06 6.19 -3.00
C LEU A 497 -21.02 6.47 -1.84
N THR A 498 -20.64 7.33 -0.90
CA THR A 498 -21.53 7.81 0.18
C THR A 498 -22.74 8.53 -0.41
N THR A 499 -22.54 9.42 -1.39
CA THR A 499 -23.63 10.11 -2.07
C THR A 499 -24.58 9.14 -2.78
N ALA A 500 -24.06 8.09 -3.42
CA ALA A 500 -24.87 7.06 -4.05
C ALA A 500 -25.70 6.27 -3.01
N GLN A 501 -25.09 5.93 -1.86
CA GLN A 501 -25.79 5.28 -0.76
C GLN A 501 -26.92 6.16 -0.19
N ASP A 502 -26.67 7.44 0.04
CA ASP A 502 -27.69 8.40 0.49
C ASP A 502 -28.82 8.55 -0.54
N ASN A 503 -28.50 8.55 -1.83
CA ASN A 503 -29.47 8.58 -2.92
C ASN A 503 -30.35 7.33 -2.95
N LEU A 504 -29.75 6.15 -2.75
CA LEU A 504 -30.48 4.89 -2.63
C LEU A 504 -31.42 4.92 -1.44
N ASP A 505 -30.95 5.35 -0.27
CA ASP A 505 -31.77 5.40 0.93
C ASP A 505 -32.95 6.36 0.76
N ARG A 506 -32.73 7.55 0.18
CA ARG A 506 -33.83 8.48 -0.16
C ARG A 506 -34.84 7.88 -1.14
N ALA A 507 -34.37 7.23 -2.21
CA ALA A 507 -35.26 6.61 -3.20
C ALA A 507 -36.06 5.46 -2.59
N PHE A 508 -35.43 4.65 -1.74
CA PHE A 508 -36.06 3.55 -1.03
C PHE A 508 -37.10 4.05 -0.02
N ASP A 509 -36.79 5.09 0.74
CA ASP A 509 -37.71 5.69 1.72
C ASP A 509 -38.94 6.29 1.05
N ALA A 510 -38.80 6.85 -0.15
CA ALA A 510 -39.94 7.32 -0.94
C ALA A 510 -40.89 6.18 -1.36
N VAL A 511 -40.37 4.96 -1.54
CA VAL A 511 -41.19 3.76 -1.79
C VAL A 511 -41.80 3.23 -0.49
N ALA A 512 -41.06 3.22 0.62
CA ALA A 512 -41.54 2.74 1.92
C ALA A 512 -42.60 3.67 2.54
N ASN A 513 -42.47 4.97 2.29
CA ASN A 513 -43.29 6.04 2.86
C ASN A 513 -43.72 7.03 1.76
N PRO A 514 -44.55 6.60 0.80
CA PRO A 514 -45.03 7.47 -0.26
C PRO A 514 -45.81 8.65 0.35
N PRO A 515 -45.69 9.86 -0.21
CA PRO A 515 -46.47 11.00 0.24
C PRO A 515 -47.96 10.68 0.16
N ALA A 516 -48.75 11.19 1.12
CA ALA A 516 -50.19 11.00 1.14
C ALA A 516 -50.78 11.43 -0.22
N LYS A 517 -51.57 10.56 -0.85
CA LYS A 517 -52.32 10.91 -2.07
C LYS A 517 -53.21 12.11 -1.73
N LYS A 518 -52.93 13.27 -2.33
CA LYS A 518 -53.77 14.46 -2.23
C LYS A 518 -55.10 14.25 -2.94
#